data_AF-A0A948W6D1-F1
#
_entry.id   AF-A0A948W6D1-F1
#
_cell.length_a   1.000
_cell.length_b   1.000
_cell.length_c   1.000
_cell.angle_alpha   90.00
_cell.angle_beta   90.00
_cell.angle_gamma   90.00
#
_symmetry.space_group_name_H-M   'P 1'
#
loop_
_entity.id
_entity.type
_entity.pdbx_description
1 polymer ?
#
loop_
_entity_poly.entity_id
_entity_poly.type
_entity_poly.pdbx_seq_one_letter_code
_entity_poly.pdbx_strand_id
1 'polypeptide(L)'
;MLFRILFLCFLLIPLVFETAPVSPADGAPIGATPIDTTGVRPLLDKWEIELGRLDRDFKAALWILYTTGELGELPARDAARMEFLNDPVISDQLSQWAGLIRDPLLNRKIEMLHRAVLEARIDNYGRLYELMDELSEAQTNFRAVFEGRETEDGELGFILRHEKDRERRKGAFLARATVGDKIGGDLAELFASRAKAAAELGYGDYYTLRLALDEIQPEKLREILMMLAEMTRPAFDLFLAKQRAALGVETIEAWDLLYDSSGITAAIESYLSPDSMVVRTWRTYRGLGIDLDTIPITMDLEPREGKSQHAMCVAVSPPEDVRVLANAREGLLSSELMLHEMGHAVHAVSYRQAGHLLQDWPSGSFGEGIGEYFGQLVYTKEWLVAVAGVPESLAVSYLKWRGDRRLFNIRWYLAALEFEERAYQNPDQDLSELYWEMLGRYLMIPEHPEVQVWAQIPHFVTHPVYLQNYILADLFAAQLRFYFMKRFGRLLNHSEIGTILAEEFFAKGASLPGEVLLRHLTGSALDPEPFAGEF
;
A
#
# COMPACT_ATOMS: atom_id res chain seq x y z
N MET A 1 15.54 -14.04 7.82
CA MET A 1 14.78 -14.87 6.83
C MET A 1 13.38 -15.26 7.32
N LEU A 2 13.17 -15.80 8.53
CA LEU A 2 11.81 -16.01 9.07
C LEU A 2 11.01 -14.69 9.16
N PHE A 3 11.68 -13.57 9.47
CA PHE A 3 11.07 -12.24 9.53
C PHE A 3 10.58 -11.75 8.16
N ARG A 4 11.35 -11.94 7.07
CA ARG A 4 10.90 -11.73 5.68
C ARG A 4 9.55 -12.39 5.40
N ILE A 5 9.26 -13.48 6.10
CA ILE A 5 8.15 -14.41 5.89
C ILE A 5 6.95 -14.18 6.82
N LEU A 6 7.18 -13.75 8.06
CA LEU A 6 6.11 -13.38 9.00
C LEU A 6 5.64 -11.94 8.78
N PHE A 7 6.54 -11.00 8.41
CA PHE A 7 6.18 -9.61 8.10
C PHE A 7 5.66 -9.41 6.67
N LEU A 8 5.80 -10.42 5.81
CA LEU A 8 5.09 -10.62 4.55
C LEU A 8 3.54 -10.57 4.72
N CYS A 9 3.04 -10.53 5.96
CA CYS A 9 1.67 -10.16 6.32
C CYS A 9 1.28 -8.69 6.06
N PHE A 10 2.21 -7.80 5.67
CA PHE A 10 1.96 -6.39 5.36
C PHE A 10 1.89 -6.09 3.84
N LEU A 11 1.22 -6.99 3.11
CA LEU A 11 1.02 -7.02 1.64
C LEU A 11 2.17 -7.70 0.87
N LEU A 12 1.78 -8.49 -0.13
CA LEU A 12 2.67 -8.91 -1.20
C LEU A 12 2.81 -7.77 -2.21
N ILE A 13 4.03 -7.33 -2.51
CA ILE A 13 4.54 -6.99 -3.85
C ILE A 13 6.01 -6.57 -3.71
N PRO A 14 6.92 -7.02 -4.59
CA PRO A 14 8.30 -6.54 -4.58
C PRO A 14 8.39 -5.12 -5.12
N LEU A 15 9.23 -4.31 -4.49
CA LEU A 15 9.66 -3.00 -5.01
C LEU A 15 10.71 -3.26 -6.08
N VAL A 16 11.09 -2.36 -7.00
CA VAL A 16 12.50 -2.36 -7.46
C VAL A 16 12.97 -1.16 -8.29
N PHE A 17 14.07 -0.51 -7.85
CA PHE A 17 14.82 0.67 -8.33
C PHE A 17 15.17 0.70 -9.87
N GLU A 18 15.16 1.86 -10.54
CA GLU A 18 15.73 2.04 -11.90
C GLU A 18 16.50 3.37 -12.02
N THR A 19 17.76 3.31 -12.47
CA THR A 19 18.75 4.42 -12.44
C THR A 19 18.17 5.76 -12.91
N ALA A 20 18.61 6.85 -12.28
CA ALA A 20 18.26 8.27 -12.53
C ALA A 20 17.41 8.55 -13.80
N PRO A 21 16.22 9.17 -13.67
CA PRO A 21 15.25 9.24 -14.74
C PRO A 21 15.80 9.97 -15.99
N VAL A 22 15.82 9.25 -17.11
CA VAL A 22 15.62 9.92 -18.40
C VAL A 22 14.14 10.26 -18.48
N SER A 23 13.83 11.52 -18.17
CA SER A 23 12.49 12.09 -18.33
C SER A 23 11.91 11.74 -19.70
N PRO A 24 10.65 11.29 -19.82
CA PRO A 24 10.00 11.12 -21.13
C PRO A 24 9.87 12.44 -21.92
N ALA A 25 10.13 13.59 -21.27
CA ALA A 25 10.21 14.90 -21.93
C ALA A 25 11.61 15.24 -22.48
N ASP A 26 12.67 14.58 -21.99
CA ASP A 26 14.02 14.67 -22.54
C ASP A 26 14.27 13.49 -23.47
N GLY A 27 13.94 13.71 -24.75
CA GLY A 27 14.16 12.71 -25.80
C GLY A 27 15.61 12.22 -25.84
N ALA A 28 15.78 10.95 -26.26
CA ALA A 28 17.05 10.23 -26.32
C ALA A 28 18.25 11.15 -26.63
N PRO A 29 19.35 11.06 -25.85
CA PRO A 29 20.42 12.05 -25.81
C PRO A 29 20.82 12.46 -27.22
N ILE A 30 20.65 13.76 -27.54
CA ILE A 30 20.55 14.27 -28.92
C ILE A 30 21.78 13.85 -29.74
N GLY A 31 21.64 12.75 -30.50
CA GLY A 31 22.74 12.12 -31.25
C GLY A 31 22.90 10.60 -31.05
N ALA A 32 22.27 9.97 -30.06
CA ALA A 32 22.32 8.52 -29.89
C ALA A 32 21.59 7.80 -31.03
N THR A 33 22.29 6.85 -31.66
CA THR A 33 21.70 6.01 -32.71
C THR A 33 20.94 4.86 -32.05
N PRO A 34 19.65 4.63 -32.36
CA PRO A 34 18.89 3.50 -31.84
C PRO A 34 19.55 2.18 -32.20
N ILE A 35 19.53 1.22 -31.27
CA ILE A 35 20.14 -0.09 -31.48
C ILE A 35 19.25 -1.01 -32.34
N ASP A 36 19.89 -1.92 -33.07
CA ASP A 36 19.19 -2.98 -33.78
C ASP A 36 18.57 -3.97 -32.77
N THR A 37 17.23 -4.00 -32.71
CA THR A 37 16.49 -4.87 -31.78
C THR A 37 16.60 -6.37 -32.08
N THR A 38 17.23 -6.76 -33.19
CA THR A 38 17.37 -8.17 -33.62
C THR A 38 18.07 -9.04 -32.57
N GLY A 39 19.03 -8.49 -31.82
CA GLY A 39 19.67 -9.20 -30.69
C GLY A 39 18.95 -9.08 -29.34
N VAL A 40 18.07 -8.07 -29.20
CA VAL A 40 17.43 -7.72 -27.92
C VAL A 40 16.30 -8.70 -27.58
N ARG A 41 15.37 -8.93 -28.50
CA ARG A 41 14.18 -9.76 -28.25
C ARG A 41 14.54 -11.20 -27.81
N PRO A 42 15.40 -11.95 -28.52
CA PRO A 42 15.68 -13.33 -28.14
C PRO A 42 16.36 -13.49 -26.77
N LEU A 43 17.12 -12.46 -26.34
CA LEU A 43 17.77 -12.46 -25.03
C LEU A 43 16.77 -12.08 -23.92
N LEU A 44 15.96 -11.05 -24.14
CA LEU A 44 14.91 -10.65 -23.20
C LEU A 44 13.84 -11.74 -23.04
N ASP A 45 13.37 -12.35 -24.13
CA ASP A 45 12.39 -13.45 -24.09
C ASP A 45 12.94 -14.64 -23.27
N LYS A 46 14.24 -14.95 -23.40
CA LYS A 46 14.91 -15.99 -22.58
C LYS A 46 14.89 -15.63 -21.09
N TRP A 47 15.19 -14.37 -20.75
CA TRP A 47 15.18 -13.90 -19.36
C TRP A 47 13.77 -13.83 -18.78
N GLU A 48 12.78 -13.39 -19.55
CA GLU A 48 11.37 -13.37 -19.16
C GLU A 48 10.82 -14.78 -18.87
N ILE A 49 11.18 -15.77 -19.69
CA ILE A 49 10.80 -17.18 -19.48
C ILE A 49 11.41 -17.75 -18.19
N GLU A 50 12.67 -17.45 -17.91
CA GLU A 50 13.35 -17.97 -16.71
C GLU A 50 12.89 -17.24 -15.43
N LEU A 51 12.74 -15.91 -15.47
CA LEU A 51 12.15 -15.16 -14.36
C LEU A 51 10.71 -15.62 -14.08
N GLY A 52 9.89 -15.81 -15.12
CA GLY A 52 8.54 -16.35 -14.98
C GLY A 52 8.48 -17.79 -14.50
N ARG A 53 9.58 -18.55 -14.58
CA ARG A 53 9.72 -19.84 -13.90
C ARG A 53 10.06 -19.66 -12.42
N LEU A 54 11.05 -18.83 -12.11
CA LEU A 54 11.50 -18.56 -10.74
C LEU A 54 10.39 -17.92 -9.89
N ASP A 55 9.66 -16.94 -10.43
CA ASP A 55 8.56 -16.27 -9.76
C ASP A 55 7.39 -17.22 -9.48
N ARG A 56 7.04 -18.10 -10.42
CA ARG A 56 6.01 -19.13 -10.20
C ARG A 56 6.41 -20.12 -9.11
N ASP A 57 7.64 -20.62 -9.16
CA ASP A 57 8.18 -21.55 -8.15
C ASP A 57 8.20 -20.88 -6.76
N PHE A 58 8.62 -19.62 -6.67
CA PHE A 58 8.59 -18.80 -5.46
C PHE A 58 7.16 -18.57 -4.95
N LYS A 59 6.25 -18.04 -5.78
CA LYS A 59 4.85 -17.75 -5.41
C LYS A 59 4.08 -19.03 -5.03
N ALA A 60 4.41 -20.18 -5.62
CA ALA A 60 3.84 -21.47 -5.22
C ALA A 60 4.33 -21.95 -3.84
N ALA A 61 5.62 -21.82 -3.53
CA ALA A 61 6.16 -22.13 -2.21
C ALA A 61 5.67 -21.14 -1.13
N LEU A 62 5.52 -19.88 -1.51
CA LEU A 62 4.95 -18.81 -0.71
C LEU A 62 3.50 -19.11 -0.30
N TRP A 63 2.67 -19.58 -1.24
CA TRP A 63 1.32 -20.05 -0.94
C TRP A 63 1.30 -21.18 0.11
N ILE A 64 2.24 -22.13 0.06
CA ILE A 64 2.35 -23.20 1.08
C ILE A 64 2.60 -22.60 2.46
N LEU A 65 3.58 -21.71 2.57
CA LEU A 65 3.88 -20.99 3.81
C LEU A 65 2.63 -20.32 4.40
N TYR A 66 1.93 -19.47 3.65
CA TYR A 66 0.79 -18.75 4.25
C TYR A 66 -0.42 -19.65 4.53
N THR A 67 -0.55 -20.81 3.86
CA THR A 67 -1.66 -21.75 4.08
C THR A 67 -1.37 -22.81 5.17
N THR A 68 -0.12 -22.98 5.59
CA THR A 68 0.29 -24.07 6.52
C THR A 68 1.20 -23.62 7.67
N GLY A 69 1.90 -22.50 7.51
CA GLY A 69 2.98 -22.05 8.39
C GLY A 69 4.34 -22.68 8.07
N GLU A 70 4.42 -23.60 7.10
CA GLU A 70 5.65 -24.32 6.77
C GLU A 70 6.50 -23.57 5.73
N LEU A 71 7.76 -23.33 6.05
CA LEU A 71 8.73 -22.69 5.13
C LEU A 71 8.96 -23.52 3.85
N GLY A 72 8.89 -24.85 3.94
CA GLY A 72 9.10 -25.77 2.83
C GLY A 72 10.37 -25.44 2.02
N GLU A 73 10.20 -25.31 0.70
CA GLU A 73 11.27 -24.93 -0.22
C GLU A 73 11.42 -23.42 -0.45
N LEU A 74 10.55 -22.58 0.14
CA LEU A 74 10.52 -21.13 -0.12
C LEU A 74 11.90 -20.46 -0.01
N PRO A 75 12.75 -20.75 1.01
CA PRO A 75 14.12 -20.23 1.09
C PRO A 75 14.97 -20.51 -0.16
N ALA A 76 14.87 -21.73 -0.72
CA ALA A 76 15.64 -22.13 -1.89
C ALA A 76 15.06 -21.53 -3.19
N ARG A 77 13.74 -21.35 -3.27
CA ARG A 77 13.09 -20.71 -4.42
C ARG A 77 13.38 -19.20 -4.46
N ASP A 78 13.34 -18.54 -3.30
CA ASP A 78 13.74 -17.14 -3.11
C ASP A 78 15.21 -16.93 -3.44
N ALA A 79 16.12 -17.76 -2.91
CA ALA A 79 17.55 -17.70 -3.24
C ALA A 79 17.83 -17.83 -4.74
N ALA A 80 17.19 -18.78 -5.44
CA ALA A 80 17.34 -18.94 -6.88
C ALA A 80 16.78 -17.76 -7.69
N ARG A 81 15.66 -17.16 -7.23
CA ARG A 81 15.12 -15.92 -7.81
C ARG A 81 16.10 -14.76 -7.64
N MET A 82 16.66 -14.60 -6.45
CA MET A 82 17.62 -13.53 -6.13
C MET A 82 18.96 -13.71 -6.85
N GLU A 83 19.43 -14.95 -7.05
CA GLU A 83 20.64 -15.25 -7.85
C GLU A 83 20.48 -14.76 -9.29
N PHE A 84 19.33 -15.03 -9.92
CA PHE A 84 19.02 -14.53 -11.27
C PHE A 84 18.93 -13.00 -11.32
N LEU A 85 18.20 -12.37 -10.41
CA LEU A 85 17.98 -10.92 -10.42
C LEU A 85 19.24 -10.11 -10.04
N ASN A 86 20.24 -10.73 -9.42
CA ASN A 86 21.54 -10.12 -9.14
C ASN A 86 22.64 -10.52 -10.14
N ASP A 87 22.33 -11.21 -11.25
CA ASP A 87 23.31 -11.49 -12.30
C ASP A 87 23.78 -10.16 -12.94
N PRO A 88 25.08 -9.78 -12.81
CA PRO A 88 25.59 -8.54 -13.36
C PRO A 88 25.49 -8.48 -14.89
N VAL A 89 25.45 -9.63 -15.58
CA VAL A 89 25.25 -9.68 -17.04
C VAL A 89 23.87 -9.14 -17.41
N ILE A 90 22.85 -9.37 -16.58
CA ILE A 90 21.50 -8.86 -16.79
C ILE A 90 21.49 -7.34 -16.54
N SER A 91 22.01 -6.88 -15.39
CA SER A 91 22.03 -5.44 -15.08
C SER A 91 22.82 -4.62 -16.10
N ASP A 92 24.03 -5.05 -16.45
CA ASP A 92 24.90 -4.34 -17.38
C ASP A 92 24.28 -4.25 -18.78
N GLN A 93 23.55 -5.28 -19.20
CA GLN A 93 22.92 -5.31 -20.51
C GLN A 93 21.64 -4.46 -20.56
N LEU A 94 20.86 -4.42 -19.48
CA LEU A 94 19.67 -3.55 -19.37
C LEU A 94 20.08 -2.07 -19.42
N SER A 95 21.12 -1.67 -18.67
CA SER A 95 21.65 -0.31 -18.71
C SER A 95 22.20 0.08 -20.10
N GLN A 96 22.64 -0.88 -20.92
CA GLN A 96 23.01 -0.64 -22.33
C GLN A 96 21.81 -0.49 -23.28
N TRP A 97 20.62 -0.96 -22.90
CA TRP A 97 19.40 -0.84 -23.70
C TRP A 97 18.54 0.37 -23.32
N ALA A 98 18.67 0.86 -22.08
CA ALA A 98 17.91 1.97 -21.53
C ALA A 98 17.88 3.19 -22.47
N GLY A 99 16.68 3.66 -22.82
CA GLY A 99 16.46 4.81 -23.71
C GLY A 99 16.81 4.62 -25.19
N LEU A 100 17.28 3.44 -25.61
CA LEU A 100 17.67 3.15 -27.01
C LEU A 100 16.65 2.32 -27.79
N ILE A 101 15.65 1.74 -27.12
CA ILE A 101 14.61 0.89 -27.71
C ILE A 101 13.40 1.73 -28.15
N ARG A 102 12.99 1.58 -29.41
CA ARG A 102 11.85 2.31 -30.00
C ARG A 102 10.51 1.57 -30.01
N ASP A 103 10.53 0.25 -29.81
CA ASP A 103 9.31 -0.54 -29.67
C ASP A 103 8.76 -0.32 -28.25
N PRO A 104 7.57 0.29 -28.07
CA PRO A 104 7.08 0.65 -26.73
C PRO A 104 6.85 -0.56 -25.83
N LEU A 105 6.43 -1.69 -26.38
CA LEU A 105 6.13 -2.91 -25.60
C LEU A 105 7.43 -3.62 -25.20
N LEU A 106 8.43 -3.60 -26.10
CA LEU A 106 9.77 -4.11 -25.78
C LEU A 106 10.48 -3.22 -24.74
N ASN A 107 10.37 -1.90 -24.86
CA ASN A 107 10.90 -0.97 -23.85
C ASN A 107 10.21 -1.20 -22.50
N ARG A 108 8.88 -1.37 -22.48
CA ARG A 108 8.13 -1.65 -21.25
C ARG A 108 8.59 -2.93 -20.55
N LYS A 109 8.87 -4.01 -21.29
CA LYS A 109 9.44 -5.22 -20.69
C LYS A 109 10.84 -5.00 -20.10
N ILE A 110 11.64 -4.15 -20.74
CA ILE A 110 12.99 -3.79 -20.25
C ILE A 110 12.90 -2.93 -18.98
N GLU A 111 12.03 -1.91 -18.95
CA GLU A 111 11.69 -1.15 -17.74
C GLU A 111 11.23 -2.10 -16.62
N MET A 112 10.37 -3.09 -16.92
CA MET A 112 9.84 -4.02 -15.92
C MET A 112 10.87 -5.02 -15.38
N LEU A 113 11.87 -5.40 -16.19
CA LEU A 113 12.98 -6.26 -15.76
C LEU A 113 14.10 -5.47 -15.07
N HIS A 114 14.40 -4.23 -15.51
CA HIS A 114 15.36 -3.36 -14.82
C HIS A 114 14.78 -2.84 -13.50
N ARG A 115 13.45 -2.64 -13.46
CA ARG A 115 12.67 -2.81 -12.23
C ARG A 115 13.06 -4.18 -11.66
N ALA A 116 12.58 -5.38 -12.01
CA ALA A 116 12.94 -6.64 -11.31
C ALA A 116 14.41 -6.87 -10.73
N VAL A 117 15.48 -6.23 -11.24
CA VAL A 117 16.89 -6.29 -10.79
C VAL A 117 17.33 -5.41 -9.57
N LEU A 118 17.09 -4.10 -9.50
CA LEU A 118 17.74 -3.18 -8.53
C LEU A 118 17.31 -3.23 -7.00
N GLU A 119 16.44 -4.14 -6.56
CA GLU A 119 15.87 -4.34 -5.18
C GLU A 119 16.25 -5.73 -4.74
N ALA A 120 16.28 -6.69 -5.67
CA ALA A 120 17.28 -7.74 -5.54
C ALA A 120 18.68 -7.14 -5.26
N ARG A 121 19.05 -5.96 -5.79
CA ARG A 121 20.27 -5.22 -5.38
C ARG A 121 20.16 -4.41 -4.07
N ILE A 122 19.01 -3.83 -3.71
CA ILE A 122 18.88 -2.98 -2.50
C ILE A 122 18.52 -3.76 -1.23
N ASP A 123 17.68 -4.81 -1.31
CA ASP A 123 17.48 -5.76 -0.22
C ASP A 123 18.81 -6.41 0.19
N ASN A 124 19.69 -6.68 -0.79
CA ASN A 124 21.03 -7.23 -0.56
C ASN A 124 22.11 -6.17 -0.31
N TYR A 125 21.76 -4.88 -0.11
CA TYR A 125 22.76 -3.84 0.09
C TYR A 125 23.35 -3.87 1.51
N GLY A 126 24.61 -4.28 1.62
CA GLY A 126 25.38 -4.24 2.85
C GLY A 126 24.73 -5.03 3.99
N ARG A 127 24.45 -4.36 5.12
CA ARG A 127 23.73 -4.91 6.28
C ARG A 127 22.29 -4.39 6.41
N LEU A 128 21.71 -3.76 5.38
CA LEU A 128 20.36 -3.17 5.49
C LEU A 128 19.31 -4.20 5.91
N TYR A 129 19.33 -5.39 5.30
CA TYR A 129 18.44 -6.50 5.65
C TYR A 129 18.56 -6.89 7.13
N GLU A 130 19.79 -7.03 7.64
CA GLU A 130 20.06 -7.46 9.01
C GLU A 130 19.58 -6.43 10.02
N LEU A 131 19.87 -5.14 9.79
CA LEU A 131 19.40 -4.04 10.65
C LEU A 131 17.87 -3.91 10.62
N MET A 132 17.22 -4.18 9.49
CA MET A 132 15.75 -4.24 9.40
C MET A 132 15.16 -5.45 10.16
N ASP A 133 15.78 -6.63 10.11
CA ASP A 133 15.40 -7.82 10.91
C ASP A 133 15.52 -7.50 12.41
N GLU A 134 16.68 -6.97 12.84
CA GLU A 134 16.99 -6.60 14.24
C GLU A 134 16.00 -5.55 14.80
N LEU A 135 15.71 -4.49 14.03
CA LEU A 135 14.74 -3.46 14.41
C LEU A 135 13.29 -3.99 14.44
N SER A 136 12.90 -4.80 13.46
CA SER A 136 11.55 -5.39 13.41
C SER A 136 11.31 -6.33 14.58
N GLU A 137 12.31 -7.13 14.97
CA GLU A 137 12.26 -7.95 16.18
C GLU A 137 12.18 -7.08 17.45
N ALA A 138 13.05 -6.06 17.54
CA ALA A 138 13.10 -5.17 18.70
C ALA A 138 11.78 -4.41 18.95
N GLN A 139 11.06 -4.06 17.88
CA GLN A 139 9.75 -3.42 17.91
C GLN A 139 8.62 -4.41 18.22
N THR A 140 8.59 -5.57 17.55
CA THR A 140 7.54 -6.60 17.73
C THR A 140 7.51 -7.16 19.15
N ASN A 141 8.70 -7.40 19.72
CA ASN A 141 8.87 -7.91 21.08
C ASN A 141 8.81 -6.82 22.17
N PHE A 142 8.64 -5.54 21.80
CA PHE A 142 8.54 -4.47 22.78
C PHE A 142 7.26 -4.56 23.61
N ARG A 143 7.36 -4.26 24.91
CA ARG A 143 6.23 -4.07 25.83
C ARG A 143 6.49 -2.83 26.65
N ALA A 144 5.58 -1.87 26.60
CA ALA A 144 5.73 -0.63 27.35
C ALA A 144 5.39 -0.85 28.83
N VAL A 145 6.03 -0.09 29.72
CA VAL A 145 5.60 -0.03 31.12
C VAL A 145 4.51 1.03 31.27
N PHE A 146 3.29 0.60 31.55
CA PHE A 146 2.13 1.47 31.78
C PHE A 146 1.44 1.05 33.08
N GLU A 147 1.07 2.03 33.92
CA GLU A 147 0.46 1.81 35.25
C GLU A 147 1.23 0.80 36.13
N GLY A 148 2.55 0.70 35.97
CA GLY A 148 3.43 -0.19 36.74
C GLY A 148 3.54 -1.62 36.23
N ARG A 149 3.03 -1.94 35.03
CA ARG A 149 3.14 -3.27 34.41
C ARG A 149 3.55 -3.20 32.94
N GLU A 150 4.12 -4.29 32.44
CA GLU A 150 4.26 -4.51 31.00
C GLU A 150 2.88 -4.56 30.33
N THR A 151 2.75 -3.87 29.20
CA THR A 151 1.50 -3.64 28.48
C THR A 151 1.75 -3.75 26.97
N GLU A 152 0.83 -4.39 26.26
CA GLU A 152 0.96 -4.62 24.82
C GLU A 152 0.45 -3.41 24.01
N ASP A 153 1.00 -3.21 22.81
CA ASP A 153 0.64 -2.09 21.93
C ASP A 153 -0.86 -2.04 21.62
N GLY A 154 -1.48 -3.21 21.39
CA GLY A 154 -2.91 -3.34 21.16
C GLY A 154 -3.78 -2.85 22.34
N GLU A 155 -3.31 -3.05 23.57
CA GLU A 155 -4.00 -2.56 24.77
C GLU A 155 -3.84 -1.04 24.93
N LEU A 156 -2.63 -0.50 24.71
CA LEU A 156 -2.41 0.95 24.72
C LEU A 156 -3.25 1.64 23.63
N GLY A 157 -3.29 1.08 22.42
CA GLY A 157 -4.15 1.53 21.34
C GLY A 157 -5.65 1.40 21.65
N PHE A 158 -6.06 0.42 22.46
CA PHE A 158 -7.45 0.33 22.95
C PHE A 158 -7.76 1.45 23.95
N ILE A 159 -6.86 1.74 24.89
CA ILE A 159 -6.99 2.84 25.85
C ILE A 159 -7.09 4.18 25.12
N LEU A 160 -6.18 4.46 24.17
CA LEU A 160 -6.20 5.70 23.38
C LEU A 160 -7.50 5.92 22.60
N ARG A 161 -8.21 4.84 22.23
CA ARG A 161 -9.48 4.91 21.50
C ARG A 161 -10.70 5.04 22.40
N HIS A 162 -10.75 4.37 23.56
CA HIS A 162 -11.99 4.21 24.33
C HIS A 162 -11.96 4.79 25.75
N GLU A 163 -10.78 5.09 26.29
CA GLU A 163 -10.66 5.60 27.66
C GLU A 163 -11.17 7.04 27.74
N LYS A 164 -12.05 7.30 28.72
CA LYS A 164 -12.65 8.62 28.95
C LYS A 164 -11.67 9.54 29.67
N ASP A 165 -10.89 9.00 30.59
CA ASP A 165 -9.86 9.75 31.31
C ASP A 165 -8.73 10.20 30.37
N ARG A 166 -8.61 11.52 30.21
CA ARG A 166 -7.61 12.16 29.34
C ARG A 166 -6.18 11.97 29.84
N GLU A 167 -5.95 11.98 31.15
CA GLU A 167 -4.61 11.77 31.71
C GLU A 167 -4.19 10.30 31.56
N ARG A 168 -5.15 9.37 31.65
CA ARG A 168 -4.91 7.96 31.36
C ARG A 168 -4.58 7.72 29.88
N ARG A 169 -5.27 8.39 28.94
CA ARG A 169 -4.88 8.40 27.51
C ARG A 169 -3.48 8.98 27.30
N LYS A 170 -3.16 10.12 27.93
CA LYS A 170 -1.81 10.73 27.88
C LYS A 170 -0.73 9.76 28.35
N GLY A 171 -0.94 9.11 29.50
CA GLY A 171 -0.02 8.10 30.02
C GLY A 171 0.17 6.93 29.06
N ALA A 172 -0.90 6.44 28.41
CA ALA A 172 -0.80 5.36 27.44
C ALA A 172 -0.07 5.78 26.15
N PHE A 173 -0.26 7.02 25.69
CA PHE A 173 0.47 7.58 24.56
C PHE A 173 1.98 7.68 24.83
N LEU A 174 2.35 8.25 25.98
CA LEU A 174 3.74 8.40 26.37
C LEU A 174 4.41 7.04 26.60
N ALA A 175 3.72 6.10 27.26
CA ALA A 175 4.21 4.73 27.43
C ALA A 175 4.46 4.05 26.08
N ARG A 176 3.52 4.17 25.13
CA ARG A 176 3.67 3.63 23.76
C ARG A 176 4.90 4.19 23.06
N ALA A 177 5.13 5.50 23.18
CA ALA A 177 6.24 6.19 22.54
C ALA A 177 7.63 5.77 23.04
N THR A 178 7.75 5.18 24.25
CA THR A 178 9.04 4.71 24.79
C THR A 178 9.71 3.59 23.98
N VAL A 179 9.02 3.01 22.99
CA VAL A 179 9.69 2.17 21.98
C VAL A 179 10.73 2.96 21.19
N GLY A 180 10.48 4.25 20.93
CA GLY A 180 11.42 5.14 20.24
C GLY A 180 12.70 5.37 21.03
N ASP A 181 12.62 5.46 22.36
CA ASP A 181 13.81 5.55 23.23
C ASP A 181 14.70 4.30 23.16
N LYS A 182 14.13 3.16 22.77
CA LYS A 182 14.84 1.88 22.58
C LYS A 182 15.45 1.75 21.17
N ILE A 183 14.74 2.18 20.12
CA ILE A 183 15.12 1.87 18.71
C ILE A 183 15.43 3.08 17.83
N GLY A 184 15.22 4.31 18.30
CA GLY A 184 15.34 5.53 17.49
C GLY A 184 16.76 5.79 16.95
N GLY A 185 17.80 5.45 17.72
CA GLY A 185 19.19 5.55 17.27
C GLY A 185 19.52 4.58 16.13
N ASP A 186 19.19 3.30 16.31
CA ASP A 186 19.42 2.25 15.32
C ASP A 186 18.59 2.49 14.04
N LEU A 187 17.37 3.05 14.18
CA LEU A 187 16.55 3.46 13.06
C LEU A 187 17.13 4.69 12.33
N ALA A 188 17.73 5.66 13.03
CA ALA A 188 18.46 6.75 12.38
C ALA A 188 19.69 6.24 11.60
N GLU A 189 20.41 5.25 12.12
CA GLU A 189 21.48 4.55 11.38
C GLU A 189 20.94 3.83 10.13
N LEU A 190 19.73 3.27 10.19
CA LEU A 190 19.07 2.67 9.02
C LEU A 190 18.75 3.72 7.94
N PHE A 191 18.24 4.91 8.31
CA PHE A 191 18.04 6.02 7.37
C PHE A 191 19.37 6.46 6.72
N ALA A 192 20.42 6.64 7.51
CA ALA A 192 21.75 7.01 7.00
C ALA A 192 22.38 5.92 6.10
N SER A 193 22.14 4.65 6.41
CA SER A 193 22.63 3.51 5.61
C SER A 193 21.90 3.38 4.28
N ARG A 194 20.59 3.67 4.27
CA ARG A 194 19.78 3.77 3.04
C ARG A 194 20.20 4.94 2.15
N ALA A 195 20.52 6.09 2.73
CA ALA A 195 21.06 7.23 1.97
C ALA A 195 22.39 6.89 1.25
N LYS A 196 23.28 6.10 1.89
CA LYS A 196 24.50 5.58 1.25
C LYS A 196 24.19 4.63 0.08
N ALA A 197 23.23 3.72 0.27
CA ALA A 197 22.77 2.82 -0.80
C ALA A 197 22.25 3.61 -2.03
N ALA A 198 21.49 4.68 -1.79
CA ALA A 198 21.00 5.56 -2.86
C ALA A 198 22.13 6.21 -3.65
N ALA A 199 23.12 6.76 -2.95
CA ALA A 199 24.26 7.44 -3.56
C ALA A 199 25.12 6.49 -4.41
N GLU A 200 25.41 5.27 -3.92
CA GLU A 200 26.18 4.27 -4.66
C GLU A 200 25.44 3.70 -5.88
N LEU A 201 24.11 3.81 -5.90
CA LEU A 201 23.27 3.41 -7.03
C LEU A 201 22.90 4.57 -7.96
N GLY A 202 23.46 5.77 -7.72
CA GLY A 202 23.38 6.92 -8.62
C GLY A 202 22.21 7.88 -8.39
N TYR A 203 21.64 7.92 -7.18
CA TYR A 203 20.51 8.78 -6.82
C TYR A 203 20.89 9.83 -5.79
N GLY A 204 20.15 10.95 -5.77
CA GLY A 204 20.36 12.04 -4.82
C GLY A 204 20.02 11.67 -3.37
N ASP A 205 18.94 10.90 -3.18
CA ASP A 205 18.47 10.43 -1.88
C ASP A 205 17.69 9.11 -2.04
N TYR A 206 17.42 8.42 -0.92
CA TYR A 206 16.69 7.16 -0.92
C TYR A 206 15.19 7.32 -1.20
N TYR A 207 14.63 8.51 -1.00
CA TYR A 207 13.21 8.78 -1.25
C TYR A 207 12.90 8.78 -2.75
N THR A 208 13.69 9.51 -3.53
CA THR A 208 13.69 9.56 -5.00
C THR A 208 13.97 8.18 -5.61
N LEU A 209 14.95 7.47 -5.04
CA LEU A 209 15.24 6.06 -5.31
C LEU A 209 13.91 5.26 -5.26
N ARG A 210 13.23 5.26 -4.10
CA ARG A 210 12.03 4.42 -3.87
C ARG A 210 10.84 4.82 -4.74
N LEU A 211 10.58 6.11 -4.88
CA LEU A 211 9.43 6.59 -5.62
C LEU A 211 9.48 6.27 -7.11
N ALA A 212 10.67 6.15 -7.70
CA ALA A 212 10.83 5.74 -9.10
C ALA A 212 10.08 4.42 -9.44
N LEU A 213 9.62 3.66 -8.44
CA LEU A 213 9.31 2.23 -8.54
C LEU A 213 7.90 1.79 -8.40
N ASP A 214 7.15 2.67 -7.78
CA ASP A 214 5.74 2.75 -8.06
C ASP A 214 5.49 3.67 -9.29
N GLU A 215 6.56 4.03 -10.01
CA GLU A 215 6.61 4.93 -11.17
C GLU A 215 6.17 6.37 -10.81
N ILE A 216 6.45 6.76 -9.57
CA ILE A 216 6.04 8.03 -8.97
C ILE A 216 7.16 9.07 -9.17
N GLN A 217 6.79 10.19 -9.78
CA GLN A 217 7.63 11.39 -9.83
C GLN A 217 7.51 12.14 -8.48
N PRO A 218 8.61 12.39 -7.73
CA PRO A 218 8.56 13.03 -6.42
C PRO A 218 7.82 14.38 -6.43
N GLU A 219 8.07 15.20 -7.46
CA GLU A 219 7.46 16.51 -7.65
C GLU A 219 5.93 16.42 -7.77
N LYS A 220 5.46 15.40 -8.49
CA LYS A 220 4.04 15.17 -8.72
C LYS A 220 3.34 14.63 -7.49
N LEU A 221 4.00 13.72 -6.75
CA LEU A 221 3.50 13.30 -5.45
C LEU A 221 3.38 14.50 -4.51
N ARG A 222 4.41 15.36 -4.44
CA ARG A 222 4.42 16.57 -3.61
C ARG A 222 3.28 17.52 -4.00
N GLU A 223 3.03 17.73 -5.28
CA GLU A 223 1.88 18.51 -5.79
C GLU A 223 0.54 17.92 -5.31
N ILE A 224 0.33 16.61 -5.49
CA ILE A 224 -0.89 15.90 -5.05
C ILE A 224 -1.09 16.02 -3.53
N LEU A 225 -0.04 15.82 -2.73
CA LEU A 225 -0.10 15.92 -1.27
C LEU A 225 -0.39 17.35 -0.82
N MET A 226 0.18 18.37 -1.47
CA MET A 226 -0.12 19.78 -1.21
C MET A 226 -1.58 20.13 -1.55
N MET A 227 -2.08 19.70 -2.72
CA MET A 227 -3.49 19.90 -3.09
C MET A 227 -4.43 19.23 -2.08
N LEU A 228 -4.16 17.99 -1.70
CA LEU A 228 -4.96 17.25 -0.71
C LEU A 228 -4.93 17.92 0.67
N ALA A 229 -3.77 18.46 1.08
CA ALA A 229 -3.61 19.19 2.33
C ALA A 229 -4.40 20.51 2.36
N GLU A 230 -4.55 21.20 1.23
CA GLU A 230 -5.36 22.42 1.14
C GLU A 230 -6.86 22.08 1.07
N MET A 231 -7.26 21.19 0.15
CA MET A 231 -8.67 20.83 -0.07
C MET A 231 -9.34 20.27 1.19
N THR A 232 -8.63 19.44 1.97
CA THR A 232 -9.20 18.84 3.20
C THR A 232 -9.11 19.77 4.42
N ARG A 233 -8.61 21.02 4.29
CA ARG A 233 -8.35 21.89 5.46
C ARG A 233 -9.63 22.33 6.18
N PRO A 234 -10.68 22.85 5.50
CA PRO A 234 -11.90 23.25 6.18
C PRO A 234 -12.61 22.09 6.90
N ALA A 235 -12.57 20.89 6.30
CA ALA A 235 -13.15 19.69 6.90
C ALA A 235 -12.38 19.24 8.15
N PHE A 236 -11.04 19.32 8.13
CA PHE A 236 -10.20 18.98 9.28
C PHE A 236 -10.28 20.02 10.41
N ASP A 237 -10.37 21.32 10.10
CA ASP A 237 -10.65 22.38 11.10
C ASP A 237 -11.98 22.10 11.84
N LEU A 238 -13.00 21.67 11.09
CA LEU A 238 -14.31 21.26 11.63
C LEU A 238 -14.22 19.97 12.47
N PHE A 239 -13.44 18.97 12.04
CA PHE A 239 -13.17 17.77 12.85
C PHE A 239 -12.56 18.12 14.21
N LEU A 240 -11.51 18.96 14.24
CA LEU A 240 -10.90 19.40 15.50
C LEU A 240 -11.87 20.21 16.36
N ALA A 241 -12.75 21.03 15.75
CA ALA A 241 -13.79 21.74 16.49
C ALA A 241 -14.80 20.78 17.15
N LYS A 242 -15.20 19.70 16.46
CA LYS A 242 -16.03 18.62 17.04
C LYS A 242 -15.32 17.93 18.20
N GLN A 243 -14.05 17.54 18.03
CA GLN A 243 -13.27 16.90 19.09
C GLN A 243 -13.11 17.80 20.33
N ARG A 244 -12.83 19.11 20.14
CA ARG A 244 -12.76 20.09 21.25
C ARG A 244 -14.07 20.15 22.03
N ALA A 245 -15.19 20.25 21.32
CA ALA A 245 -16.53 20.28 21.92
C ALA A 245 -16.90 18.96 22.64
N ALA A 246 -16.52 17.81 22.07
CA ALA A 246 -16.80 16.49 22.64
C ALA A 246 -15.96 16.19 23.90
N LEU A 247 -14.72 16.69 23.95
CA LEU A 247 -13.79 16.51 25.06
C LEU A 247 -13.89 17.62 26.13
N GLY A 248 -14.47 18.78 25.80
CA GLY A 248 -14.52 19.94 26.68
C GLY A 248 -13.16 20.62 26.88
N VAL A 249 -12.33 20.65 25.84
CA VAL A 249 -10.94 21.17 25.89
C VAL A 249 -10.70 22.29 24.87
N GLU A 250 -9.85 23.26 25.23
CA GLU A 250 -9.46 24.36 24.33
C GLU A 250 -8.44 23.90 23.27
N THR A 251 -7.51 23.03 23.66
CA THR A 251 -6.44 22.49 22.79
C THR A 251 -6.53 20.97 22.70
N ILE A 252 -6.45 20.44 21.49
CA ILE A 252 -6.36 19.01 21.19
C ILE A 252 -4.89 18.60 21.23
N GLU A 253 -4.61 17.48 21.89
CA GLU A 253 -3.27 16.89 22.01
C GLU A 253 -3.20 15.59 21.20
N ALA A 254 -1.99 15.06 20.98
CA ALA A 254 -1.79 13.82 20.23
C ALA A 254 -2.59 12.63 20.81
N TRP A 255 -2.72 12.55 22.14
CA TRP A 255 -3.49 11.53 22.87
C TRP A 255 -5.01 11.73 22.88
N ASP A 256 -5.52 12.79 22.26
CA ASP A 256 -6.96 13.04 22.09
C ASP A 256 -7.46 12.69 20.68
N LEU A 257 -6.59 12.71 19.66
CA LEU A 257 -6.97 12.48 18.27
C LEU A 257 -7.56 11.09 18.04
N LEU A 258 -7.10 10.08 18.79
CA LEU A 258 -7.57 8.71 18.65
C LEU A 258 -8.88 8.40 19.39
N TYR A 259 -9.35 9.25 20.31
CA TYR A 259 -10.53 8.96 21.13
C TYR A 259 -11.84 9.00 20.34
N ASP A 260 -12.66 7.95 20.47
CA ASP A 260 -14.01 7.84 19.93
C ASP A 260 -14.98 7.38 21.02
N SER A 261 -16.07 8.15 21.21
CA SER A 261 -17.13 7.85 22.17
C SER A 261 -18.48 7.55 21.52
N SER A 262 -18.54 7.45 20.19
CA SER A 262 -19.79 7.35 19.43
C SER A 262 -20.50 5.99 19.55
N GLY A 263 -19.74 4.90 19.72
CA GLY A 263 -20.24 3.52 19.65
C GLY A 263 -20.77 3.10 18.27
N ILE A 264 -20.58 3.92 17.23
CA ILE A 264 -21.25 3.74 15.94
C ILE A 264 -20.70 2.56 15.14
N THR A 265 -19.41 2.24 15.32
CA THR A 265 -18.78 1.04 14.74
C THR A 265 -19.53 -0.21 15.19
N ALA A 266 -19.70 -0.40 16.51
CA ALA A 266 -20.42 -1.55 17.07
C ALA A 266 -21.88 -1.66 16.57
N ALA A 267 -22.54 -0.53 16.31
CA ALA A 267 -23.88 -0.53 15.71
C ALA A 267 -23.88 -1.07 14.26
N ILE A 268 -22.86 -0.75 13.45
CA ILE A 268 -22.71 -1.29 12.09
C ILE A 268 -22.28 -2.76 12.09
N GLU A 269 -21.31 -3.14 12.92
CA GLU A 269 -20.81 -4.53 12.96
C GLU A 269 -21.93 -5.54 13.28
N SER A 270 -22.98 -5.11 14.01
CA SER A 270 -24.15 -5.95 14.31
C SER A 270 -24.94 -6.45 13.08
N TYR A 271 -24.70 -5.88 11.89
CA TYR A 271 -25.31 -6.30 10.62
C TYR A 271 -24.43 -7.28 9.80
N LEU A 272 -23.22 -7.61 10.27
CA LEU A 272 -22.16 -8.18 9.44
C LEU A 272 -21.67 -9.55 9.94
N SER A 273 -22.58 -10.49 10.18
CA SER A 273 -22.25 -11.86 10.62
C SER A 273 -21.30 -12.62 9.66
N PRO A 274 -20.59 -13.67 10.13
CA PRO A 274 -19.63 -14.42 9.31
C PRO A 274 -20.28 -15.12 8.11
N ASP A 275 -21.39 -15.84 8.34
CA ASP A 275 -22.14 -16.62 7.34
C ASP A 275 -22.59 -15.80 6.12
N SER A 276 -22.60 -14.48 6.25
CA SER A 276 -23.03 -13.55 5.21
C SER A 276 -21.86 -12.85 4.50
N MET A 277 -20.60 -13.00 4.92
CA MET A 277 -19.44 -12.37 4.28
C MET A 277 -19.25 -12.89 2.84
N VAL A 278 -19.09 -14.20 2.66
CA VAL A 278 -18.94 -14.85 1.33
C VAL A 278 -20.13 -14.51 0.43
N VAL A 279 -21.35 -14.56 0.97
CA VAL A 279 -22.58 -14.22 0.25
C VAL A 279 -22.59 -12.74 -0.19
N ARG A 280 -22.16 -11.80 0.67
CA ARG A 280 -22.02 -10.37 0.34
C ARG A 280 -20.96 -10.15 -0.73
N THR A 281 -19.85 -10.87 -0.70
CA THR A 281 -18.79 -10.81 -1.72
C THR A 281 -19.32 -11.22 -3.09
N TRP A 282 -19.89 -12.43 -3.22
CA TRP A 282 -20.47 -12.88 -4.50
C TRP A 282 -21.60 -11.97 -4.99
N ARG A 283 -22.44 -11.46 -4.09
CA ARG A 283 -23.49 -10.50 -4.43
C ARG A 283 -22.92 -9.18 -4.96
N THR A 284 -21.82 -8.71 -4.38
CA THR A 284 -21.15 -7.47 -4.79
C THR A 284 -20.58 -7.65 -6.20
N TYR A 285 -19.79 -8.69 -6.44
CA TYR A 285 -19.19 -8.96 -7.76
C TYR A 285 -20.23 -9.23 -8.85
N ARG A 286 -21.26 -10.04 -8.58
CA ARG A 286 -22.36 -10.24 -9.54
C ARG A 286 -23.13 -8.96 -9.81
N GLY A 287 -23.29 -8.09 -8.81
CA GLY A 287 -23.84 -6.75 -8.98
C GLY A 287 -23.00 -5.83 -9.88
N LEU A 288 -21.71 -6.12 -10.06
CA LEU A 288 -20.80 -5.45 -10.98
C LEU A 288 -20.64 -6.18 -12.32
N GLY A 289 -21.36 -7.29 -12.55
CA GLY A 289 -21.27 -8.08 -13.78
C GLY A 289 -20.16 -9.14 -13.79
N ILE A 290 -19.50 -9.39 -12.66
CA ILE A 290 -18.40 -10.34 -12.52
C ILE A 290 -18.94 -11.59 -11.82
N ASP A 291 -18.95 -12.74 -12.51
CA ASP A 291 -19.40 -14.00 -11.92
C ASP A 291 -18.21 -14.84 -11.43
N LEU A 292 -17.97 -14.78 -10.12
CA LEU A 292 -16.84 -15.44 -9.45
C LEU A 292 -16.86 -16.98 -9.64
N ASP A 293 -18.01 -17.57 -9.95
CA ASP A 293 -18.15 -19.02 -10.22
C ASP A 293 -17.58 -19.45 -11.59
N THR A 294 -17.23 -18.49 -12.45
CA THR A 294 -16.80 -18.74 -13.85
C THR A 294 -15.33 -18.44 -14.12
N ILE A 295 -14.61 -17.85 -13.16
CA ILE A 295 -13.22 -17.40 -13.30
C ILE A 295 -12.24 -18.29 -12.50
N PRO A 296 -11.00 -18.49 -12.98
CA PRO A 296 -10.07 -19.48 -12.41
C PRO A 296 -9.36 -18.98 -11.14
N ILE A 297 -10.13 -18.73 -10.07
CA ILE A 297 -9.58 -18.31 -8.77
C ILE A 297 -9.69 -19.45 -7.76
N THR A 298 -8.55 -19.91 -7.24
CA THR A 298 -8.52 -20.83 -6.10
C THR A 298 -8.71 -20.04 -4.80
N MET A 299 -9.60 -20.46 -3.91
CA MET A 299 -9.85 -19.73 -2.66
C MET A 299 -9.63 -20.59 -1.42
N ASP A 300 -8.92 -20.05 -0.43
CA ASP A 300 -8.73 -20.64 0.90
C ASP A 300 -9.27 -19.67 1.95
N LEU A 301 -10.52 -19.85 2.34
CA LEU A 301 -11.29 -18.92 3.18
C LEU A 301 -11.43 -19.36 4.64
N GLU A 302 -11.21 -20.64 4.93
CA GLU A 302 -11.44 -21.23 6.26
C GLU A 302 -10.28 -20.93 7.23
N PRO A 303 -10.54 -20.40 8.44
CA PRO A 303 -9.51 -20.19 9.44
C PRO A 303 -9.06 -21.51 10.08
N ARG A 304 -7.75 -21.70 10.27
CA ARG A 304 -7.15 -22.87 10.92
C ARG A 304 -5.79 -22.54 11.53
N GLU A 305 -5.30 -23.41 12.40
CA GLU A 305 -3.94 -23.33 12.94
C GLU A 305 -2.90 -23.42 11.80
N GLY A 306 -1.75 -22.74 11.97
CA GLY A 306 -0.69 -22.64 10.96
C GLY A 306 -0.96 -21.66 9.81
N LYS A 307 -2.23 -21.44 9.43
CA LYS A 307 -2.60 -20.48 8.37
C LYS A 307 -2.37 -19.03 8.83
N SER A 308 -1.92 -18.20 7.89
CA SER A 308 -1.80 -16.74 8.06
C SER A 308 -3.12 -16.10 8.51
N GLN A 309 -3.02 -15.11 9.39
CA GLN A 309 -4.19 -14.34 9.85
C GLN A 309 -4.63 -13.27 8.84
N HIS A 310 -3.74 -12.87 7.93
CA HIS A 310 -3.95 -11.78 6.97
C HIS A 310 -4.54 -12.31 5.67
N ALA A 311 -5.36 -11.49 5.01
CA ALA A 311 -5.85 -11.77 3.66
C ALA A 311 -4.76 -11.44 2.62
N MET A 312 -4.80 -12.10 1.47
CA MET A 312 -3.77 -11.98 0.43
C MET A 312 -4.18 -12.64 -0.90
N CYS A 313 -3.96 -11.96 -2.03
CA CYS A 313 -4.01 -12.50 -3.38
C CYS A 313 -2.61 -12.90 -3.87
N VAL A 314 -2.47 -14.14 -4.37
CA VAL A 314 -1.24 -14.67 -4.97
C VAL A 314 -1.50 -15.03 -6.42
N ALA A 315 -1.05 -14.17 -7.34
CA ALA A 315 -1.02 -14.46 -8.77
C ALA A 315 0.20 -15.35 -9.10
N VAL A 316 0.05 -16.66 -8.88
CA VAL A 316 1.13 -17.67 -9.02
C VAL A 316 1.59 -17.83 -10.47
N SER A 317 0.64 -17.88 -11.40
CA SER A 317 0.89 -17.91 -12.85
C SER A 317 -0.33 -17.33 -13.57
N PRO A 318 -0.55 -16.00 -13.53
CA PRO A 318 -1.76 -15.39 -14.09
C PRO A 318 -1.74 -15.39 -15.63
N PRO A 319 -2.91 -15.49 -16.28
CA PRO A 319 -4.25 -15.57 -15.69
C PRO A 319 -4.67 -16.98 -15.22
N GLU A 320 -3.87 -18.03 -15.43
CA GLU A 320 -4.30 -19.43 -15.24
C GLU A 320 -4.30 -19.93 -13.79
N ASP A 321 -3.40 -19.45 -12.93
CA ASP A 321 -3.29 -19.83 -11.51
C ASP A 321 -3.21 -18.57 -10.63
N VAL A 322 -4.37 -18.16 -10.13
CA VAL A 322 -4.54 -17.04 -9.20
C VAL A 322 -5.26 -17.56 -7.96
N ARG A 323 -4.75 -17.19 -6.78
CA ARG A 323 -5.20 -17.74 -5.50
C ARG A 323 -5.51 -16.64 -4.49
N VAL A 324 -6.61 -16.77 -3.75
CA VAL A 324 -7.00 -15.85 -2.67
C VAL A 324 -6.97 -16.59 -1.35
N LEU A 325 -6.16 -16.11 -0.42
CA LEU A 325 -6.20 -16.50 0.97
C LEU A 325 -6.96 -15.42 1.74
N ALA A 326 -7.98 -15.83 2.50
CA ALA A 326 -8.60 -14.96 3.50
C ALA A 326 -9.00 -15.80 4.71
N ASN A 327 -9.37 -15.13 5.81
CA ASN A 327 -10.05 -15.78 6.92
C ASN A 327 -11.46 -15.20 6.99
N ALA A 328 -12.47 -15.99 6.62
CA ALA A 328 -13.86 -15.56 6.69
C ALA A 328 -14.24 -15.26 8.15
N ARG A 329 -14.40 -13.97 8.46
CA ARG A 329 -14.76 -13.47 9.79
C ARG A 329 -15.94 -12.50 9.67
N GLU A 330 -16.49 -12.11 10.81
CA GLU A 330 -17.50 -11.05 10.87
C GLU A 330 -16.90 -9.66 10.62
N GLY A 331 -17.79 -8.74 10.28
CA GLY A 331 -17.56 -7.30 10.31
C GLY A 331 -17.15 -6.64 9.00
N LEU A 332 -17.02 -5.31 9.07
CA LEU A 332 -16.64 -4.46 7.94
C LEU A 332 -15.24 -4.78 7.44
N LEU A 333 -14.26 -4.87 8.33
CA LEU A 333 -12.86 -5.12 7.96
C LEU A 333 -12.70 -6.46 7.22
N SER A 334 -13.36 -7.54 7.67
CA SER A 334 -13.30 -8.82 6.96
C SER A 334 -14.01 -8.76 5.59
N SER A 335 -15.01 -7.88 5.43
CA SER A 335 -15.72 -7.69 4.17
C SER A 335 -14.90 -6.83 3.19
N GLU A 336 -14.28 -5.75 3.68
CA GLU A 336 -13.32 -4.88 2.97
C GLU A 336 -12.16 -5.71 2.42
N LEU A 337 -11.45 -6.45 3.28
CA LEU A 337 -10.31 -7.27 2.88
C LEU A 337 -10.70 -8.34 1.85
N MET A 338 -11.84 -9.03 2.03
CA MET A 338 -12.27 -10.03 1.03
C MET A 338 -12.60 -9.38 -0.33
N LEU A 339 -13.24 -8.21 -0.35
CA LEU A 339 -13.47 -7.48 -1.61
C LEU A 339 -12.16 -6.96 -2.21
N HIS A 340 -11.21 -6.51 -1.39
CA HIS A 340 -9.90 -6.04 -1.83
C HIS A 340 -9.10 -7.16 -2.51
N GLU A 341 -8.90 -8.30 -1.85
CA GLU A 341 -8.15 -9.43 -2.41
C GLU A 341 -8.84 -10.07 -3.62
N MET A 342 -10.17 -10.09 -3.63
CA MET A 342 -10.91 -10.53 -4.81
C MET A 342 -10.79 -9.53 -5.97
N GLY A 343 -10.62 -8.23 -5.66
CA GLY A 343 -10.37 -7.17 -6.64
C GLY A 343 -9.05 -7.40 -7.35
N HIS A 344 -8.01 -7.74 -6.60
CA HIS A 344 -6.75 -8.22 -7.14
C HIS A 344 -6.95 -9.48 -7.98
N ALA A 345 -7.56 -10.52 -7.44
CA ALA A 345 -7.68 -11.80 -8.15
C ALA A 345 -8.45 -11.68 -9.48
N VAL A 346 -9.52 -10.89 -9.52
CA VAL A 346 -10.29 -10.57 -10.74
C VAL A 346 -9.46 -9.79 -11.78
N HIS A 347 -8.61 -8.86 -11.35
CA HIS A 347 -7.69 -8.17 -12.24
C HIS A 347 -6.67 -9.17 -12.83
N ALA A 348 -6.03 -9.98 -12.00
CA ALA A 348 -4.98 -10.92 -12.43
C ALA A 348 -5.49 -12.00 -13.40
N VAL A 349 -6.69 -12.59 -13.19
CA VAL A 349 -7.29 -13.53 -14.15
C VAL A 349 -7.78 -12.87 -15.44
N SER A 350 -7.79 -11.54 -15.51
CA SER A 350 -8.25 -10.77 -16.67
C SER A 350 -7.12 -10.29 -17.60
N TYR A 351 -5.84 -10.51 -17.24
CA TYR A 351 -4.70 -10.13 -18.09
C TYR A 351 -4.78 -10.76 -19.48
N ARG A 352 -4.49 -9.97 -20.54
CA ARG A 352 -4.43 -10.45 -21.94
C ARG A 352 -3.08 -10.19 -22.62
N GLN A 353 -2.08 -9.72 -21.88
CA GLN A 353 -0.73 -9.49 -22.40
C GLN A 353 0.05 -10.80 -22.53
N ALA A 354 1.03 -10.83 -23.43
CA ALA A 354 1.89 -11.98 -23.64
C ALA A 354 3.27 -11.78 -23.00
N GLY A 355 3.64 -12.71 -22.13
CA GLY A 355 4.92 -12.75 -21.42
C GLY A 355 4.80 -12.26 -19.98
N HIS A 356 5.57 -12.91 -19.11
CA HIS A 356 5.52 -12.76 -17.66
C HIS A 356 5.67 -11.32 -17.18
N LEU A 357 6.56 -10.53 -17.80
CA LEU A 357 6.85 -9.15 -17.38
C LEU A 357 5.68 -8.18 -17.59
N LEU A 358 4.64 -8.60 -18.31
CA LEU A 358 3.43 -7.78 -18.56
C LEU A 358 2.16 -8.39 -17.96
N GLN A 359 2.23 -9.59 -17.40
CA GLN A 359 1.14 -10.26 -16.68
C GLN A 359 1.23 -9.96 -15.17
N ASP A 360 1.38 -8.68 -14.86
CA ASP A 360 1.51 -8.13 -13.51
C ASP A 360 0.81 -6.76 -13.41
N TRP A 361 0.82 -6.13 -12.24
CA TRP A 361 0.32 -4.77 -12.03
C TRP A 361 1.20 -3.73 -12.72
N PRO A 362 0.66 -2.60 -13.19
CA PRO A 362 1.48 -1.54 -13.77
C PRO A 362 2.46 -0.92 -12.75
N SER A 363 1.99 -0.66 -11.53
CA SER A 363 2.81 -0.26 -10.38
C SER A 363 2.05 -0.47 -9.06
N GLY A 364 2.73 -0.41 -7.91
CA GLY A 364 2.17 -0.78 -6.61
C GLY A 364 0.87 -0.03 -6.28
N SER A 365 0.91 1.30 -6.23
CA SER A 365 -0.27 2.12 -5.87
C SER A 365 -1.46 1.96 -6.83
N PHE A 366 -1.24 1.54 -8.08
CA PHE A 366 -2.29 1.30 -9.07
C PHE A 366 -2.85 -0.13 -9.02
N GLY A 367 -2.05 -1.11 -8.59
CA GLY A 367 -2.56 -2.43 -8.20
C GLY A 367 -3.42 -2.32 -6.94
N GLU A 368 -2.86 -1.75 -5.88
CA GLU A 368 -3.55 -1.44 -4.62
C GLU A 368 -4.80 -0.59 -4.85
N GLY A 369 -4.77 0.40 -5.74
CA GLY A 369 -5.93 1.21 -6.09
C GLY A 369 -7.13 0.41 -6.63
N ILE A 370 -6.90 -0.74 -7.28
CA ILE A 370 -7.98 -1.65 -7.68
C ILE A 370 -8.49 -2.46 -6.50
N GLY A 371 -7.60 -2.97 -5.63
CA GLY A 371 -8.00 -3.59 -4.36
C GLY A 371 -8.87 -2.63 -3.53
N GLU A 372 -8.40 -1.40 -3.33
CA GLU A 372 -9.11 -0.33 -2.63
C GLU A 372 -10.42 0.08 -3.31
N TYR A 373 -10.50 0.09 -4.64
CA TYR A 373 -11.77 0.35 -5.35
C TYR A 373 -12.86 -0.64 -4.96
N PHE A 374 -12.55 -1.95 -4.93
CA PHE A 374 -13.51 -2.98 -4.53
C PHE A 374 -13.71 -3.02 -3.00
N GLY A 375 -12.62 -2.97 -2.23
CA GLY A 375 -12.63 -2.99 -0.76
C GLY A 375 -13.49 -1.87 -0.18
N GLN A 376 -13.30 -0.65 -0.66
CA GLN A 376 -14.03 0.52 -0.15
C GLN A 376 -15.51 0.58 -0.57
N LEU A 377 -15.99 -0.33 -1.43
CA LEU A 377 -17.43 -0.43 -1.70
C LEU A 377 -18.22 -0.64 -0.41
N VAL A 378 -17.66 -1.34 0.59
CA VAL A 378 -18.33 -1.53 1.91
C VAL A 378 -18.59 -0.22 2.67
N TYR A 379 -17.95 0.87 2.26
CA TYR A 379 -18.11 2.22 2.81
C TYR A 379 -18.90 3.15 1.89
N THR A 380 -19.73 2.58 1.02
CA THR A 380 -20.73 3.32 0.25
C THR A 380 -22.11 3.17 0.89
N LYS A 381 -22.95 4.20 0.81
CA LYS A 381 -24.35 4.12 1.29
C LYS A 381 -25.11 3.00 0.57
N GLU A 382 -24.83 2.83 -0.73
CA GLU A 382 -25.41 1.79 -1.57
C GLU A 382 -25.07 0.38 -1.07
N TRP A 383 -23.82 0.10 -0.71
CA TRP A 383 -23.46 -1.22 -0.17
C TRP A 383 -24.02 -1.44 1.24
N LEU A 384 -23.86 -0.46 2.15
CA LEU A 384 -24.35 -0.59 3.52
C LEU A 384 -25.85 -0.88 3.56
N VAL A 385 -26.65 -0.13 2.78
CA VAL A 385 -28.11 -0.32 2.73
C VAL A 385 -28.49 -1.54 1.91
N ALA A 386 -28.03 -1.66 0.66
CA ALA A 386 -28.51 -2.72 -0.23
C ALA A 386 -27.87 -4.07 0.12
N VAL A 387 -26.55 -4.13 0.31
CA VAL A 387 -25.78 -5.37 0.46
C VAL A 387 -25.76 -5.87 1.91
N ALA A 388 -25.45 -5.01 2.88
CA ALA A 388 -25.41 -5.37 4.30
C ALA A 388 -26.76 -5.24 5.04
N GLY A 389 -27.75 -4.53 4.49
CA GLY A 389 -29.07 -4.37 5.12
C GLY A 389 -29.10 -3.37 6.28
N VAL A 390 -28.09 -2.51 6.39
CA VAL A 390 -28.02 -1.44 7.40
C VAL A 390 -29.12 -0.39 7.12
N PRO A 391 -29.88 0.07 8.12
CA PRO A 391 -30.84 1.16 7.95
C PRO A 391 -30.17 2.43 7.41
N GLU A 392 -30.79 3.10 6.44
CA GLU A 392 -30.18 4.24 5.74
C GLU A 392 -29.72 5.37 6.68
N SER A 393 -30.49 5.65 7.75
CA SER A 393 -30.11 6.64 8.76
C SER A 393 -28.82 6.27 9.49
N LEU A 394 -28.65 5.00 9.88
CA LEU A 394 -27.45 4.50 10.53
C LEU A 394 -26.27 4.49 9.56
N ALA A 395 -26.48 4.10 8.30
CA ALA A 395 -25.45 4.15 7.27
C ALA A 395 -24.95 5.60 7.05
N VAL A 396 -25.85 6.58 6.93
CA VAL A 396 -25.48 8.00 6.79
C VAL A 396 -24.71 8.51 8.01
N SER A 397 -25.13 8.18 9.23
CA SER A 397 -24.39 8.55 10.44
C SER A 397 -23.00 7.91 10.50
N TYR A 398 -22.87 6.63 10.13
CA TYR A 398 -21.59 5.93 10.11
C TYR A 398 -20.63 6.52 9.08
N LEU A 399 -21.09 6.80 7.86
CA LEU A 399 -20.23 7.37 6.82
C LEU A 399 -19.71 8.76 7.21
N LYS A 400 -20.52 9.57 7.89
CA LYS A 400 -20.07 10.86 8.44
C LYS A 400 -18.98 10.68 9.50
N TRP A 401 -19.16 9.76 10.44
CA TRP A 401 -18.15 9.42 11.46
C TRP A 401 -16.87 8.87 10.82
N ARG A 402 -16.99 8.00 9.80
CA ARG A 402 -15.86 7.44 9.06
C ARG A 402 -15.10 8.55 8.32
N GLY A 403 -15.80 9.49 7.70
CA GLY A 403 -15.20 10.66 7.05
C GLY A 403 -14.37 11.49 8.03
N ASP A 404 -14.98 11.86 9.17
CA ASP A 404 -14.28 12.53 10.29
C ASP A 404 -13.02 11.77 10.73
N ARG A 405 -13.08 10.43 10.79
CA ARG A 405 -11.92 9.61 11.19
C ARG A 405 -10.84 9.48 10.11
N ARG A 406 -11.22 9.39 8.83
CA ARG A 406 -10.29 9.28 7.71
C ARG A 406 -9.56 10.61 7.46
N LEU A 407 -10.20 11.76 7.73
CA LEU A 407 -9.52 13.07 7.74
C LEU A 407 -8.30 13.09 8.67
N PHE A 408 -8.42 12.55 9.89
CA PHE A 408 -7.27 12.41 10.79
C PHE A 408 -6.17 11.53 10.18
N ASN A 409 -6.51 10.37 9.60
CA ASN A 409 -5.54 9.49 8.96
C ASN A 409 -4.83 10.18 7.78
N ILE A 410 -5.55 10.90 6.91
CA ILE A 410 -4.98 11.66 5.79
C ILE A 410 -3.96 12.69 6.30
N ARG A 411 -4.29 13.43 7.36
CA ARG A 411 -3.37 14.42 7.95
C ARG A 411 -2.14 13.78 8.57
N TRP A 412 -2.29 12.62 9.19
CA TRP A 412 -1.16 11.86 9.71
C TRP A 412 -0.26 11.32 8.58
N TYR A 413 -0.83 10.80 7.50
CA TYR A 413 -0.06 10.37 6.33
C TYR A 413 0.70 11.53 5.68
N LEU A 414 0.07 12.72 5.53
CA LEU A 414 0.73 13.92 5.03
C LEU A 414 1.95 14.30 5.89
N ALA A 415 1.81 14.26 7.22
CA ALA A 415 2.91 14.51 8.15
C ALA A 415 4.03 13.45 8.02
N ALA A 416 3.67 12.17 7.97
CA ALA A 416 4.62 11.07 7.89
C ALA A 416 5.39 11.05 6.56
N LEU A 417 4.74 11.46 5.46
CA LEU A 417 5.36 11.53 4.13
C LEU A 417 6.32 12.70 3.98
N GLU A 418 5.94 13.92 4.41
CA GLU A 418 6.88 15.04 4.39
C GLU A 418 8.04 14.82 5.39
N PHE A 419 7.79 14.15 6.52
CA PHE A 419 8.85 13.70 7.42
C PHE A 419 9.82 12.76 6.71
N GLU A 420 9.33 11.68 6.08
CA GLU A 420 10.19 10.64 5.51
C GLU A 420 11.02 11.19 4.34
N GLU A 421 10.44 12.05 3.50
CA GLU A 421 11.16 12.81 2.47
C GLU A 421 12.31 13.63 3.08
N ARG A 422 12.02 14.48 4.06
CA ARG A 422 13.01 15.37 4.70
C ARG A 422 14.07 14.59 5.49
N ALA A 423 13.71 13.47 6.10
CA ALA A 423 14.62 12.60 6.85
C ALA A 423 15.64 11.93 5.92
N TYR A 424 15.25 11.50 4.71
CA TYR A 424 16.22 10.99 3.72
C TYR A 424 17.09 12.08 3.08
N GLN A 425 16.59 13.32 2.98
CA GLN A 425 17.38 14.46 2.49
C GLN A 425 18.46 14.92 3.49
N ASN A 426 18.24 14.73 4.79
CA ASN A 426 19.21 15.04 5.84
C ASN A 426 19.03 14.12 7.07
N PRO A 427 19.63 12.91 7.09
CA PRO A 427 19.44 11.96 8.18
C PRO A 427 20.15 12.35 9.50
N ASP A 428 21.06 13.33 9.47
CA ASP A 428 21.83 13.79 10.63
C ASP A 428 21.10 14.87 11.47
N GLN A 429 19.88 15.27 11.10
CA GLN A 429 19.06 16.24 11.85
C GLN A 429 18.35 15.59 13.06
N ASP A 430 17.76 16.40 13.94
CA ASP A 430 16.88 15.89 14.99
C ASP A 430 15.57 15.38 14.37
N LEU A 431 15.46 14.07 14.20
CA LEU A 431 14.28 13.41 13.63
C LEU A 431 13.06 13.49 14.55
N SER A 432 13.25 13.73 15.87
CA SER A 432 12.13 13.94 16.78
C SER A 432 11.53 15.33 16.59
N GLU A 433 12.38 16.38 16.58
CA GLU A 433 11.98 17.76 16.28
C GLU A 433 11.30 17.85 14.90
N LEU A 434 11.91 17.26 13.87
CA LEU A 434 11.35 17.22 12.51
C LEU A 434 9.97 16.56 12.47
N TYR A 435 9.78 15.41 13.13
CA TYR A 435 8.49 14.72 13.08
C TYR A 435 7.40 15.51 13.82
N TRP A 436 7.74 16.15 14.95
CA TRP A 436 6.80 17.01 15.65
C TRP A 436 6.47 18.28 14.87
N GLU A 437 7.40 18.90 14.13
CA GLU A 437 7.10 19.98 13.18
C GLU A 437 6.03 19.54 12.17
N MET A 438 6.14 18.31 11.63
CA MET A 438 5.18 17.78 10.66
C MET A 438 3.81 17.48 11.31
N LEU A 439 3.79 16.91 12.52
CA LEU A 439 2.55 16.70 13.28
C LEU A 439 1.87 18.03 13.62
N GLY A 440 2.62 19.02 14.12
CA GLY A 440 2.10 20.36 14.43
C GLY A 440 1.50 21.04 13.20
N ARG A 441 2.20 20.99 12.07
CA ARG A 441 1.75 21.54 10.78
C ARG A 441 0.46 20.91 10.27
N TYR A 442 0.39 19.58 10.19
CA TYR A 442 -0.73 18.88 9.53
C TYR A 442 -1.88 18.51 10.47
N LEU A 443 -1.60 18.19 11.73
CA LEU A 443 -2.62 17.84 12.73
C LEU A 443 -3.06 19.03 13.59
N MET A 444 -2.35 20.17 13.55
CA MET A 444 -2.66 21.38 14.33
C MET A 444 -2.75 21.11 15.84
N ILE A 445 -1.78 20.35 16.34
CA ILE A 445 -1.61 20.01 17.76
C ILE A 445 -0.30 20.61 18.30
N PRO A 446 -0.12 20.74 19.62
CA PRO A 446 1.16 21.09 20.21
C PRO A 446 2.27 20.09 19.89
N GLU A 447 3.50 20.60 19.84
CA GLU A 447 4.72 19.83 19.61
C GLU A 447 5.32 19.36 20.95
N HIS A 448 5.83 18.13 20.99
CA HIS A 448 6.47 17.51 22.17
C HIS A 448 7.79 16.83 21.75
N PRO A 449 8.79 17.57 21.24
CA PRO A 449 10.00 17.03 20.61
C PRO A 449 10.81 16.09 21.51
N GLU A 450 10.63 16.15 22.83
CA GLU A 450 11.21 15.21 23.80
C GLU A 450 10.65 13.77 23.73
N VAL A 451 9.60 13.52 22.92
CA VAL A 451 8.92 12.23 22.81
C VAL A 451 9.14 11.61 21.42
N GLN A 452 9.89 10.50 21.34
CA GLN A 452 10.33 9.87 20.08
C GLN A 452 9.24 9.05 19.34
N VAL A 453 8.07 9.64 19.09
CA VAL A 453 6.93 8.99 18.45
C VAL A 453 7.15 8.59 16.98
N TRP A 454 8.14 9.16 16.29
CA TRP A 454 8.46 8.85 14.89
C TRP A 454 8.94 7.40 14.73
N ALA A 455 9.79 6.94 15.65
CA ALA A 455 10.39 5.61 15.64
C ALA A 455 9.40 4.49 16.00
N GLN A 456 8.20 4.82 16.51
CA GLN A 456 7.15 3.82 16.74
C GLN A 456 6.48 3.31 15.44
N ILE A 457 6.79 3.91 14.29
CA ILE A 457 6.13 3.65 13.00
C ILE A 457 6.84 2.48 12.29
N PRO A 458 6.22 1.29 12.19
CA PRO A 458 6.89 0.10 11.65
C PRO A 458 7.22 0.21 10.16
N HIS A 459 6.52 1.07 9.40
CA HIS A 459 6.81 1.32 8.00
C HIS A 459 8.21 1.91 7.79
N PHE A 460 8.67 2.82 8.65
CA PHE A 460 10.03 3.37 8.52
C PHE A 460 11.12 2.31 8.74
N VAL A 461 10.85 1.25 9.51
CA VAL A 461 11.73 0.08 9.61
C VAL A 461 11.57 -0.80 8.37
N THR A 462 10.36 -1.28 8.10
CA THR A 462 10.10 -2.45 7.24
C THR A 462 9.79 -2.12 5.78
N HIS A 463 9.09 -1.01 5.54
CA HIS A 463 8.55 -0.60 4.24
C HIS A 463 8.81 0.90 4.02
N PRO A 464 10.09 1.31 3.86
CA PRO A 464 10.43 2.72 3.70
C PRO A 464 9.85 3.26 2.40
N VAL A 465 9.35 4.49 2.47
CA VAL A 465 8.73 5.22 1.35
C VAL A 465 7.63 4.38 0.72
N TYR A 466 6.67 4.01 1.57
CA TYR A 466 5.51 3.19 1.20
C TYR A 466 4.16 3.86 1.54
N LEU A 467 4.13 4.77 2.52
CA LEU A 467 2.88 5.37 3.01
C LEU A 467 2.10 6.14 1.93
N GLN A 468 2.77 6.57 0.85
CA GLN A 468 2.15 7.21 -0.30
C GLN A 468 1.23 6.26 -1.06
N ASN A 469 1.52 4.95 -1.05
CA ASN A 469 0.73 3.96 -1.75
C ASN A 469 -0.69 3.88 -1.17
N TYR A 470 -0.85 4.03 0.16
CA TYR A 470 -2.17 4.15 0.78
C TYR A 470 -2.95 5.36 0.26
N ILE A 471 -2.36 6.56 0.24
CA ILE A 471 -3.03 7.77 -0.29
C ILE A 471 -3.34 7.61 -1.78
N LEU A 472 -2.37 7.21 -2.60
CA LEU A 472 -2.53 7.14 -4.05
C LEU A 472 -3.57 6.08 -4.47
N ALA A 473 -3.61 4.94 -3.77
CA ALA A 473 -4.67 3.94 -3.93
C ALA A 473 -6.04 4.50 -3.50
N ASP A 474 -6.11 5.23 -2.38
CA ASP A 474 -7.31 5.94 -1.90
C ASP A 474 -7.85 6.93 -2.94
N LEU A 475 -6.96 7.76 -3.53
CA LEU A 475 -7.29 8.72 -4.58
C LEU A 475 -7.80 8.02 -5.84
N PHE A 476 -7.09 6.98 -6.28
CA PHE A 476 -7.45 6.20 -7.46
C PHE A 476 -8.83 5.54 -7.28
N ALA A 477 -9.08 4.93 -6.12
CA ALA A 477 -10.34 4.29 -5.78
C ALA A 477 -11.50 5.29 -5.77
N ALA A 478 -11.31 6.48 -5.18
CA ALA A 478 -12.30 7.55 -5.19
C ALA A 478 -12.55 8.11 -6.60
N GLN A 479 -11.50 8.26 -7.42
CA GLN A 479 -11.63 8.69 -8.81
C GLN A 479 -12.41 7.67 -9.67
N LEU A 480 -12.20 6.37 -9.48
CA LEU A 480 -13.01 5.33 -10.13
C LEU A 480 -14.46 5.35 -9.64
N ARG A 481 -14.70 5.50 -8.33
CA ARG A 481 -16.06 5.66 -7.79
C ARG A 481 -16.75 6.88 -8.42
N PHE A 482 -16.11 8.03 -8.43
CA PHE A 482 -16.65 9.25 -9.02
C PHE A 482 -16.93 9.09 -10.52
N TYR A 483 -16.03 8.46 -11.27
CA TYR A 483 -16.23 8.15 -12.69
C TYR A 483 -17.48 7.29 -12.93
N PHE A 484 -17.62 6.16 -12.24
CA PHE A 484 -18.77 5.27 -12.41
C PHE A 484 -20.06 5.89 -11.87
N MET A 485 -20.02 6.62 -10.76
CA MET A 485 -21.17 7.38 -10.24
C MET A 485 -21.64 8.44 -11.24
N LYS A 486 -20.72 9.19 -11.86
CA LYS A 486 -21.02 10.19 -12.89
C LYS A 486 -21.56 9.57 -14.18
N ARG A 487 -21.09 8.37 -14.54
CA ARG A 487 -21.48 7.65 -15.77
C ARG A 487 -22.82 6.91 -15.63
N PHE A 488 -23.11 6.31 -14.46
CA PHE A 488 -24.23 5.39 -14.26
C PHE A 488 -25.21 5.77 -13.13
N GLY A 489 -24.88 6.77 -12.31
CA GLY A 489 -25.69 7.19 -11.15
C GLY A 489 -25.78 6.15 -10.03
N ARG A 490 -24.82 5.20 -9.97
CA ARG A 490 -24.68 4.15 -8.96
C ARG A 490 -23.30 3.49 -9.03
N LEU A 491 -22.84 2.91 -7.92
CA LEU A 491 -21.62 2.10 -7.83
C LEU A 491 -21.89 0.59 -7.85
N LEU A 492 -23.13 0.17 -7.61
CA LEU A 492 -23.52 -1.24 -7.52
C LEU A 492 -24.76 -1.54 -8.39
N ASN A 493 -24.94 -2.81 -8.73
CA ASN A 493 -26.03 -3.30 -9.58
C ASN A 493 -26.03 -2.61 -10.97
N HIS A 494 -24.85 -2.61 -11.60
CA HIS A 494 -24.61 -2.14 -12.97
C HIS A 494 -23.50 -2.97 -13.62
N SER A 495 -23.87 -3.97 -14.43
CA SER A 495 -22.95 -4.98 -14.94
C SER A 495 -21.87 -4.45 -15.90
N GLU A 496 -22.09 -3.30 -16.54
CA GLU A 496 -21.08 -2.69 -17.42
C GLU A 496 -19.82 -2.25 -16.67
N ILE A 497 -19.88 -2.05 -15.34
CA ILE A 497 -18.71 -1.63 -14.55
C ILE A 497 -17.60 -2.69 -14.63
N GLY A 498 -17.93 -3.96 -14.41
CA GLY A 498 -16.99 -5.08 -14.52
C GLY A 498 -16.44 -5.27 -15.94
N THR A 499 -17.29 -5.13 -16.97
CA THR A 499 -16.85 -5.17 -18.37
C THR A 499 -15.83 -4.08 -18.68
N ILE A 500 -16.12 -2.83 -18.30
CA ILE A 500 -15.23 -1.68 -18.55
C ILE A 500 -13.88 -1.87 -17.86
N LEU A 501 -13.89 -2.27 -16.58
CA LEU A 501 -12.66 -2.53 -15.83
C LEU A 501 -11.84 -3.66 -16.48
N ALA A 502 -12.50 -4.75 -16.88
CA ALA A 502 -11.83 -5.89 -17.52
C ALA A 502 -11.20 -5.55 -18.88
N GLU A 503 -11.87 -4.74 -19.71
CA GLU A 503 -11.42 -4.46 -21.09
C GLU A 503 -10.44 -3.28 -21.19
N GLU A 504 -10.69 -2.20 -20.45
CA GLU A 504 -9.91 -0.96 -20.55
C GLU A 504 -8.71 -0.92 -19.59
N PHE A 505 -8.81 -1.59 -18.43
CA PHE A 505 -7.74 -1.63 -17.43
C PHE A 505 -7.11 -3.03 -17.33
N PHE A 506 -7.86 -4.04 -16.88
CA PHE A 506 -7.26 -5.33 -16.47
C PHE A 506 -6.60 -6.08 -17.63
N ALA A 507 -7.21 -6.13 -18.81
CA ALA A 507 -6.63 -6.77 -19.98
C ALA A 507 -5.25 -6.21 -20.39
N LYS A 508 -4.88 -5.02 -19.92
CA LYS A 508 -3.60 -4.36 -20.22
C LYS A 508 -2.45 -4.81 -19.32
N GLY A 509 -2.71 -5.38 -18.13
CA GLY A 509 -1.66 -5.71 -17.15
C GLY A 509 -0.66 -4.56 -16.99
N ALA A 510 0.63 -4.87 -17.03
CA ALA A 510 1.70 -3.88 -16.92
C ALA A 510 2.17 -3.28 -18.27
N SER A 511 1.43 -3.46 -19.38
CA SER A 511 1.81 -2.96 -20.72
C SER A 511 1.91 -1.43 -20.85
N LEU A 512 1.37 -0.69 -19.88
CA LEU A 512 1.39 0.77 -19.81
C LEU A 512 1.58 1.19 -18.34
N PRO A 513 2.21 2.34 -18.05
CA PRO A 513 2.25 2.92 -16.71
C PRO A 513 0.85 3.16 -16.14
N GLY A 514 0.71 3.05 -14.81
CA GLY A 514 -0.58 3.12 -14.13
C GLY A 514 -1.36 4.40 -14.41
N GLU A 515 -0.68 5.56 -14.44
CA GLU A 515 -1.30 6.85 -14.76
C GLU A 515 -1.89 6.92 -16.17
N VAL A 516 -1.29 6.19 -17.12
CA VAL A 516 -1.74 6.15 -18.52
C VAL A 516 -3.00 5.30 -18.62
N LEU A 517 -3.05 4.17 -17.92
CA LEU A 517 -4.24 3.30 -17.83
C LEU A 517 -5.41 4.03 -17.16
N LEU A 518 -5.17 4.73 -16.04
CA LEU A 518 -6.18 5.56 -15.39
C LEU A 518 -6.72 6.63 -16.35
N ARG A 519 -5.83 7.33 -17.08
CA ARG A 519 -6.23 8.36 -18.05
C ARG A 519 -7.02 7.80 -19.22
N HIS A 520 -6.70 6.61 -19.71
CA HIS A 520 -7.50 5.93 -20.74
C HIS A 520 -8.91 5.58 -20.22
N LEU A 521 -9.02 5.12 -18.97
CA LEU A 521 -10.30 4.74 -18.37
C LEU A 521 -11.19 5.95 -17.99
N THR A 522 -10.64 6.94 -17.25
CA THR A 522 -11.44 8.05 -16.69
C THR A 522 -11.38 9.35 -17.50
N GLY A 523 -10.43 9.46 -18.44
CA GLY A 523 -10.17 10.67 -19.21
C GLY A 523 -9.29 11.72 -18.50
N SER A 524 -8.76 11.42 -17.31
CA SER A 524 -8.02 12.35 -16.45
C SER A 524 -6.77 11.70 -15.86
N ALA A 525 -5.77 12.50 -15.46
CA ALA A 525 -4.69 12.00 -14.59
C ALA A 525 -5.26 11.63 -13.21
N LEU A 526 -4.41 11.12 -12.30
CA LEU A 526 -4.77 10.98 -10.90
C LEU A 526 -5.09 12.37 -10.31
N ASP A 527 -6.26 12.49 -9.69
CA ASP A 527 -6.88 13.75 -9.27
C ASP A 527 -7.31 13.63 -7.80
N PRO A 528 -6.90 14.53 -6.89
CA PRO A 528 -7.34 14.51 -5.50
C PRO A 528 -8.77 15.06 -5.28
N GLU A 529 -9.38 15.77 -6.24
CA GLU A 529 -10.72 16.37 -6.06
C GLU A 529 -11.83 15.34 -5.70
N PRO A 530 -11.97 14.19 -6.42
CA PRO A 530 -12.99 13.19 -6.11
C PRO A 530 -12.91 12.64 -4.68
N PHE A 531 -11.69 12.52 -4.16
CA PHE A 531 -11.41 12.01 -2.82
C PHE A 531 -11.64 13.08 -1.75
N ALA A 532 -11.14 14.29 -1.97
CA ALA A 532 -11.36 15.41 -1.05
C ALA A 532 -12.85 15.75 -0.91
N GLY A 533 -13.64 15.54 -1.98
CA GLY A 533 -15.10 15.68 -1.98
C GLY A 533 -15.88 14.60 -1.21
N GLU A 534 -15.21 13.60 -0.61
CA GLU A 534 -15.85 12.63 0.31
C GLU A 534 -16.00 13.18 1.75
N PHE A 535 -15.53 14.40 2.03
CA PHE A 535 -15.47 15.04 3.37
C PHE A 535 -16.27 16.34 3.50
#